data_AF-W8C336-F1
#
_entry.id   AF-W8C336-F1
#
_cell.length_a   1.000
_cell.length_b   1.000
_cell.length_c   1.000
_cell.angle_alpha   90.00
_cell.angle_beta   90.00
_cell.angle_gamma   90.00
#
_symmetry.space_group_name_H-M   'P 1'
#
loop_
_entity.id
_entity.type
_entity.pdbx_description
1 polymer ?
#
loop_
_entity_poly.entity_id
_entity_poly.type
_entity_poly.pdbx_seq_one_letter_code
_entity_poly.pdbx_strand_id
1 'polypeptide(L)'
;MRRRTQVQNITAEDAKLIYTICGFETAWYPQQDPSVWCSLFNTDAIRAFEFFEDLEYFWNDGYGYELTHRMACAAMKNMFEYIDPNSNKPNATFYFTHSGTLLKVLAHLGLYKDSEPLTYRDFGRERAWRTSVIDAFATNLAFVLYECDNGNGPMILTLHQERPIRLPGCPQDQDLCSLKTLKEKYNRYLTSCDLEEICHIHQEHDEN
;
A
#
# COMPACT_ATOMS: atom_id res chain seq x y z
N MET A 1 14.97 30.07 -19.21
CA MET A 1 13.98 30.70 -20.10
C MET A 1 12.59 30.29 -19.64
N ARG A 2 11.93 31.07 -18.76
CA ARG A 2 10.56 30.77 -18.30
C ARG A 2 9.58 31.19 -19.40
N ARG A 3 9.12 30.26 -20.24
CA ARG A 3 7.99 30.52 -21.15
C ARG A 3 6.72 30.59 -20.29
N ARG A 4 6.21 31.80 -20.04
CA ARG A 4 4.86 32.00 -19.46
C ARG A 4 3.87 31.39 -20.44
N THR A 5 3.16 30.34 -20.04
CA THR A 5 2.17 29.63 -20.87
C THR A 5 0.90 30.45 -21.17
N GLN A 6 0.84 31.73 -20.73
CA GLN A 6 -0.32 32.64 -20.85
C GLN A 6 -1.65 32.07 -20.31
N VAL A 7 -1.64 30.90 -19.67
CA VAL A 7 -2.81 30.32 -19.00
C VAL A 7 -3.16 31.20 -17.81
N GLN A 8 -4.35 31.80 -17.84
CA GLN A 8 -4.92 32.56 -16.74
C GLN A 8 -5.97 31.69 -16.03
N ASN A 9 -6.13 31.86 -14.72
CA ASN A 9 -7.10 31.15 -13.87
C ASN A 9 -6.90 29.62 -13.81
N ILE A 10 -5.72 29.16 -13.40
CA ILE A 10 -5.49 27.74 -13.06
C ILE A 10 -6.09 27.47 -11.67
N THR A 11 -7.02 26.52 -11.59
CA THR A 11 -7.62 26.05 -10.32
C THR A 11 -6.73 25.01 -9.64
N ALA A 12 -7.06 24.62 -8.40
CA ALA A 12 -6.33 23.55 -7.71
C ALA A 12 -6.51 22.20 -8.42
N GLU A 13 -7.70 21.96 -8.96
CA GLU A 13 -8.07 20.80 -9.76
C GLU A 13 -7.28 20.76 -11.07
N ASP A 14 -7.14 21.90 -11.76
CA ASP A 14 -6.30 22.00 -12.97
C ASP A 14 -4.85 21.67 -12.64
N ALA A 15 -4.33 22.19 -11.52
CA ALA A 15 -2.96 21.91 -11.10
C ALA A 15 -2.76 20.42 -10.75
N LYS A 16 -3.72 19.78 -10.06
CA LYS A 16 -3.71 18.32 -9.81
C LYS A 16 -3.73 17.55 -11.13
N LEU A 17 -4.59 17.94 -12.09
CA LEU A 17 -4.66 17.30 -13.39
C LEU A 17 -3.34 17.41 -14.17
N ILE A 18 -2.72 18.59 -14.20
CA ILE A 18 -1.41 18.81 -14.84
C ILE A 18 -0.33 17.94 -14.18
N TYR A 19 -0.33 17.82 -12.85
CA TYR A 19 0.58 16.94 -12.11
C TYR A 19 0.36 15.47 -12.49
N THR A 20 -0.89 15.02 -12.55
CA THR A 20 -1.23 13.67 -13.01
C THR A 20 -0.76 13.42 -14.44
N ILE A 21 -1.03 14.32 -15.38
CA ILE A 21 -0.57 14.19 -16.78
C ILE A 21 0.96 14.10 -16.84
N CYS A 22 1.66 14.94 -16.08
CA CYS A 22 3.12 14.90 -15.97
C CYS A 22 3.61 13.49 -15.58
N GLY A 23 3.05 12.90 -14.53
CA GLY A 23 3.43 11.55 -14.06
C GLY A 23 3.13 10.46 -15.09
N PHE A 24 1.90 10.44 -15.62
CA PHE A 24 1.46 9.40 -16.56
C PHE A 24 2.17 9.46 -17.91
N GLU A 25 2.32 10.65 -18.51
CA GLU A 25 3.00 10.78 -19.82
C GLU A 25 4.49 10.44 -19.70
N THR A 26 5.14 10.83 -18.59
CA THR A 26 6.54 10.44 -18.32
C THR A 26 6.66 8.93 -18.19
N ALA A 27 5.75 8.27 -17.47
CA ALA A 27 5.75 6.81 -17.34
C ALA A 27 5.46 6.09 -18.67
N TRP A 28 4.65 6.68 -19.54
CA TRP A 28 4.30 6.12 -20.84
C TRP A 28 5.46 6.16 -21.85
N TYR A 29 6.35 7.16 -21.73
CA TYR A 29 7.50 7.34 -22.61
C TYR A 29 8.84 7.33 -21.84
N PRO A 30 9.23 6.19 -21.22
CA PRO A 30 10.35 6.14 -20.27
C PRO A 30 11.74 6.40 -20.90
N GLN A 31 11.84 6.39 -22.23
CA GLN A 31 13.09 6.64 -22.97
C GLN A 31 13.21 8.09 -23.47
N GLN A 32 12.23 8.94 -23.15
CA GLN A 32 12.20 10.34 -23.56
C GLN A 32 12.44 11.27 -22.36
N ASP A 33 12.63 12.55 -22.65
CA ASP A 33 12.60 13.57 -21.61
C ASP A 33 11.24 13.55 -20.87
N PRO A 34 11.20 13.91 -19.58
CA PRO A 34 9.96 14.01 -18.83
C PRO A 34 8.92 14.86 -19.55
N SER A 35 7.65 14.55 -19.33
CA SER A 35 6.51 15.28 -19.90
C SER A 35 6.70 16.79 -19.80
N VAL A 36 6.33 17.52 -20.85
CA VAL A 36 6.40 19.00 -20.86
C VAL A 36 5.60 19.61 -19.71
N TRP A 37 4.55 18.93 -19.25
CA TRP A 37 3.73 19.34 -18.11
C TRP A 37 4.51 19.33 -16.80
N CYS A 38 5.52 18.47 -16.66
CA CYS A 38 6.41 18.47 -15.50
C CYS A 38 7.22 19.76 -15.37
N SER A 39 7.51 20.45 -16.49
CA SER A 39 8.29 21.70 -16.48
C SER A 39 7.57 22.88 -15.81
N LEU A 40 6.27 22.74 -15.54
CA LEU A 40 5.46 23.73 -14.84
C LEU A 40 5.64 23.68 -13.32
N PHE A 41 6.23 22.61 -12.79
CA PHE A 41 6.46 22.43 -11.36
C PHE A 41 7.93 22.59 -11.00
N ASN A 42 8.18 23.14 -9.80
CA ASN A 42 9.46 22.99 -9.13
C ASN A 42 9.37 21.84 -8.10
N THR A 43 10.49 21.49 -7.49
CA THR A 43 10.56 20.39 -6.52
C THR A 43 9.61 20.58 -5.33
N ASP A 44 9.45 21.81 -4.84
CA ASP A 44 8.57 22.07 -3.69
C ASP A 44 7.09 21.88 -4.04
N ALA A 45 6.67 22.26 -5.27
CA ALA A 45 5.33 21.96 -5.75
C ALA A 45 5.10 20.45 -5.91
N ILE A 46 6.07 19.70 -6.45
CA ILE A 46 5.97 18.24 -6.55
C ILE A 46 5.89 17.60 -5.16
N ARG A 47 6.67 18.06 -4.18
CA ARG A 47 6.58 17.58 -2.79
C ARG A 47 5.22 17.85 -2.16
N ALA A 48 4.60 19.00 -2.48
CA ALA A 48 3.25 19.31 -2.01
C ALA A 48 2.22 18.34 -2.60
N PHE A 49 2.30 18.02 -3.91
CA PHE A 49 1.41 17.03 -4.53
C PHE A 49 1.66 15.60 -4.02
N GLU A 50 2.91 15.19 -3.86
CA GLU A 50 3.26 13.90 -3.24
C GLU A 50 2.63 13.78 -1.85
N PHE A 51 2.78 14.81 -1.01
CA PHE A 51 2.21 14.79 0.34
C PHE A 51 0.67 14.84 0.33
N PHE A 52 0.08 15.54 -0.64
CA PHE A 52 -1.35 15.54 -0.84
C PHE A 52 -1.88 14.13 -1.17
N GLU A 53 -1.21 13.40 -2.07
CA GLU A 53 -1.54 12.01 -2.39
C GLU A 53 -1.32 11.10 -1.17
N ASP A 54 -0.26 11.30 -0.41
CA ASP A 54 -0.03 10.54 0.83
C ASP A 54 -1.17 10.70 1.82
N LEU A 55 -1.71 11.91 1.99
CA LEU A 55 -2.88 12.15 2.83
C LEU A 55 -4.12 11.44 2.26
N GLU A 56 -4.39 11.62 0.96
CA GLU A 56 -5.54 10.99 0.29
C GLU A 56 -5.54 9.47 0.53
N TYR A 57 -4.43 8.80 0.22
CA TYR A 57 -4.28 7.36 0.37
C TYR A 57 -4.16 6.89 1.82
N PHE A 58 -3.57 7.69 2.72
CA PHE A 58 -3.53 7.33 4.14
C PHE A 58 -4.95 7.22 4.72
N TRP A 59 -5.80 8.20 4.40
CA TRP A 59 -7.15 8.29 4.95
C TRP A 59 -8.14 7.35 4.25
N ASN A 60 -8.00 7.16 2.93
CA ASN A 60 -8.92 6.33 2.14
C ASN A 60 -8.50 4.86 2.04
N ASP A 61 -7.20 4.58 2.10
CA ASP A 61 -6.65 3.25 1.80
C ASP A 61 -5.70 2.68 2.87
N GLY A 62 -5.27 3.49 3.81
CA GLY A 62 -4.31 3.08 4.84
C GLY A 62 -4.89 3.05 6.25
N TYR A 63 -4.23 3.80 7.12
CA TYR A 63 -4.45 3.81 8.57
C TYR A 63 -5.46 4.85 9.05
N GLY A 64 -6.07 5.64 8.17
CA GLY A 64 -7.05 6.65 8.56
C GLY A 64 -8.19 6.10 9.40
N TYR A 65 -8.69 4.91 9.04
CA TYR A 65 -9.72 4.19 9.80
C TYR A 65 -9.37 2.71 9.90
N GLU A 66 -9.63 2.10 11.05
CA GLU A 66 -9.39 0.66 11.25
C GLU A 66 -10.16 -0.19 10.24
N LEU A 67 -11.41 0.20 9.95
CA LEU A 67 -12.27 -0.50 8.98
C LEU A 67 -11.63 -0.63 7.60
N THR A 68 -10.92 0.42 7.16
CA THR A 68 -10.32 0.52 5.82
C THR A 68 -9.38 -0.63 5.51
N HIS A 69 -8.46 -0.96 6.43
CA HIS A 69 -7.51 -2.05 6.24
C HIS A 69 -7.97 -3.35 6.90
N ARG A 70 -8.98 -3.32 7.79
CA ARG A 70 -9.57 -4.55 8.34
C ARG A 70 -10.14 -5.46 7.25
N MET A 71 -10.75 -4.90 6.19
CA MET A 71 -11.29 -5.68 5.06
C MET A 71 -10.23 -6.49 4.29
N ALA A 72 -8.94 -6.12 4.37
CA ALA A 72 -7.85 -6.89 3.77
C ALA A 72 -7.62 -8.26 4.46
N CYS A 73 -8.32 -8.54 5.56
CA CYS A 73 -8.29 -9.85 6.22
C CYS A 73 -8.66 -11.00 5.27
N ALA A 74 -9.51 -10.76 4.27
CA ALA A 74 -9.92 -11.80 3.33
C ALA A 74 -8.76 -12.20 2.39
N ALA A 75 -8.00 -11.22 1.90
CA ALA A 75 -6.79 -11.46 1.11
C ALA A 75 -5.72 -12.18 1.96
N MET A 76 -5.56 -11.78 3.22
CA MET A 76 -4.63 -12.43 4.14
C MET A 76 -5.02 -13.87 4.44
N LYS A 77 -6.28 -14.13 4.76
CA LYS A 77 -6.81 -15.48 4.98
C LYS A 77 -6.53 -16.38 3.79
N ASN A 78 -6.85 -15.89 2.59
CA ASN A 78 -6.59 -16.62 1.35
C ASN A 78 -5.08 -16.89 1.15
N MET A 79 -4.21 -15.89 1.37
CA MET A 79 -2.76 -16.08 1.29
C MET A 79 -2.28 -17.22 2.22
N PHE A 80 -2.75 -17.26 3.48
CA PHE A 80 -2.37 -18.32 4.41
C PHE A 80 -2.90 -19.71 4.03
N GLU A 81 -4.08 -19.80 3.39
CA GLU A 81 -4.62 -21.06 2.86
C GLU A 81 -3.77 -21.62 1.70
N TYR A 82 -3.21 -20.73 0.87
CA TYR A 82 -2.40 -21.11 -0.29
C TYR A 82 -0.94 -21.39 0.06
N ILE A 83 -0.39 -20.68 1.05
CA ILE A 83 1.01 -20.84 1.47
C ILE A 83 1.22 -21.98 2.47
N ASP A 84 0.15 -22.66 2.89
CA ASP A 84 0.29 -23.81 3.79
C ASP A 84 0.98 -24.97 3.06
N PRO A 85 2.09 -25.52 3.58
CA PRO A 85 2.80 -26.63 2.95
C PRO A 85 1.95 -27.91 2.82
N ASN A 86 0.90 -28.05 3.63
CA ASN A 86 -0.02 -29.19 3.55
C ASN A 86 -1.21 -28.91 2.61
N SER A 87 -1.24 -27.74 1.99
CA SER A 87 -2.31 -27.35 1.08
C SER A 87 -2.20 -28.09 -0.25
N ASN A 88 -3.35 -28.46 -0.81
CA ASN A 88 -3.50 -29.00 -2.15
C ASN A 88 -3.72 -27.89 -3.21
N LYS A 89 -3.31 -26.66 -2.90
CA LYS A 89 -3.41 -25.49 -3.76
C LYS A 89 -2.20 -25.39 -4.70
N PRO A 90 -2.27 -24.58 -5.77
CA PRO A 90 -1.15 -24.37 -6.68
C PRO A 90 0.08 -23.78 -5.98
N ASN A 91 1.28 -24.25 -6.37
CA ASN A 91 2.56 -23.80 -5.82
C ASN A 91 2.84 -22.30 -6.03
N ALA A 92 2.20 -21.68 -7.02
CA ALA A 92 2.32 -20.25 -7.29
C ALA A 92 0.93 -19.69 -7.62
N THR A 93 0.57 -18.59 -6.97
CA THR A 93 -0.69 -17.88 -7.17
C THR A 93 -0.41 -16.40 -7.31
N PHE A 94 -0.93 -15.79 -8.37
CA PHE A 94 -0.70 -14.39 -8.71
C PHE A 94 -2.02 -13.63 -8.70
N TYR A 95 -2.07 -12.55 -7.92
CA TYR A 95 -3.19 -11.63 -7.87
C TYR A 95 -2.79 -10.29 -8.49
N PHE A 96 -3.66 -9.76 -9.35
CA PHE A 96 -3.52 -8.43 -9.92
C PHE A 96 -4.62 -7.55 -9.34
N THR A 97 -4.24 -6.40 -8.81
CA THR A 97 -5.16 -5.51 -8.12
C THR A 97 -4.76 -4.05 -8.33
N HIS A 98 -5.46 -3.14 -7.65
CA HIS A 98 -5.23 -1.71 -7.70
C HIS A 98 -4.47 -1.22 -6.46
N SER A 99 -3.85 -0.05 -6.59
CA SER A 99 -3.09 0.65 -5.55
C SER A 99 -3.84 0.67 -4.19
N GLY A 100 -5.09 1.12 -4.16
CA GLY A 100 -5.88 1.17 -2.92
C GLY A 100 -6.08 -0.18 -2.22
N THR A 101 -6.20 -1.28 -2.97
CA THR A 101 -6.28 -2.63 -2.39
C THR A 101 -4.94 -3.07 -1.82
N LEU A 102 -3.84 -2.80 -2.52
CA LEU A 102 -2.50 -3.12 -2.05
C LEU A 102 -2.16 -2.34 -0.77
N LEU A 103 -2.44 -1.04 -0.73
CA LEU A 103 -2.25 -0.19 0.45
C LEU A 103 -3.04 -0.70 1.65
N LYS A 104 -4.28 -1.17 1.47
CA LYS A 104 -5.07 -1.80 2.53
C LYS A 104 -4.40 -3.05 3.07
N VAL A 105 -3.80 -3.88 2.21
CA VAL A 105 -3.03 -5.07 2.62
C VAL A 105 -1.76 -4.68 3.37
N LEU A 106 -0.98 -3.71 2.88
CA LEU A 106 0.21 -3.19 3.56
C LEU A 106 -0.14 -2.64 4.95
N ALA A 107 -1.23 -1.88 5.04
CA ALA A 107 -1.73 -1.35 6.30
C ALA A 107 -2.16 -2.47 7.26
N HIS A 108 -2.86 -3.49 6.77
CA HIS A 108 -3.27 -4.67 7.54
C HIS A 108 -2.09 -5.47 8.09
N LEU A 109 -0.98 -5.51 7.34
CA LEU A 109 0.29 -6.11 7.76
C LEU A 109 1.06 -5.25 8.78
N GLY A 110 0.58 -4.06 9.12
CA GLY A 110 1.25 -3.15 10.04
C GLY A 110 2.50 -2.48 9.44
N LEU A 111 2.63 -2.43 8.12
CA LEU A 111 3.79 -1.84 7.43
C LEU A 111 3.63 -0.34 7.22
N TYR A 112 4.76 0.37 7.23
CA TYR A 112 4.82 1.82 6.95
C TYR A 112 3.94 2.67 7.88
N LYS A 113 3.71 2.21 9.11
CA LYS A 113 2.90 2.89 10.10
C LYS A 113 3.73 3.90 10.90
N ASP A 114 3.34 5.16 10.84
CA ASP A 114 3.87 6.22 11.70
C ASP A 114 3.34 6.11 13.15
N SER A 115 4.02 6.74 14.10
CA SER A 115 3.59 6.75 15.51
C SER A 115 2.27 7.49 15.73
N GLU A 116 2.07 8.57 14.96
CA GLU A 116 0.88 9.40 14.98
C GLU A 116 0.22 9.42 13.60
N PRO A 117 -1.13 9.46 13.52
CA PRO A 117 -1.84 9.56 12.25
C PRO A 117 -1.37 10.72 11.38
N LEU A 118 -1.31 10.51 10.07
CA LEU A 118 -0.84 11.52 9.12
C LEU A 118 -1.92 12.61 8.94
N THR A 119 -1.54 13.86 9.16
CA THR A 119 -2.43 15.03 9.02
C THR A 119 -1.79 16.09 8.14
N TYR A 120 -2.56 17.08 7.67
CA TYR A 120 -2.03 18.19 6.87
C TYR A 120 -0.86 18.95 7.53
N ARG A 121 -0.74 18.89 8.88
CA ARG A 121 0.33 19.56 9.64
C ARG A 121 1.69 18.89 9.49
N ASP A 122 1.71 17.67 8.97
CA ASP A 122 2.91 16.87 8.81
C ASP A 122 3.64 17.17 7.50
N PHE A 123 3.21 18.17 6.72
CA PHE A 123 3.91 18.57 5.51
C PHE A 123 5.37 18.94 5.82
N GLY A 124 6.31 18.28 5.14
CA GLY A 124 7.75 18.48 5.32
C GLY A 124 8.39 17.64 6.42
N ARG A 125 7.63 16.84 7.19
CA ARG A 125 8.20 15.86 8.13
C ARG A 125 8.62 14.57 7.41
N GLU A 126 9.56 13.85 8.01
CA GLU A 126 9.80 12.45 7.65
C GLU A 126 8.62 11.58 8.09
N ARG A 127 8.14 10.73 7.17
CA ARG A 127 6.98 9.86 7.37
C ARG A 127 7.25 8.51 6.75
N ALA A 128 6.77 7.46 7.41
CA ALA A 128 6.84 6.11 6.88
C ALA A 128 5.82 5.91 5.74
N TRP A 129 4.63 6.51 5.86
CA TRP A 129 3.59 6.45 4.84
C TRP A 129 3.85 7.45 3.70
N ARG A 130 4.60 7.00 2.69
CA ARG A 130 4.96 7.78 1.50
C ARG A 130 4.66 6.98 0.23
N THR A 131 3.48 7.18 -0.32
CA THR A 131 2.88 6.43 -1.44
C THR A 131 3.72 6.45 -2.71
N SER A 132 4.38 7.56 -3.03
CA SER A 132 5.36 7.63 -4.13
C SER A 132 6.51 6.63 -4.01
N VAL A 133 6.79 6.14 -2.79
CA VAL A 133 7.83 5.14 -2.50
C VAL A 133 7.23 3.76 -2.28
N ILE A 134 6.09 3.65 -1.61
CA ILE A 134 5.53 2.34 -1.20
C ILE A 134 4.48 1.79 -2.17
N ASP A 135 3.96 2.59 -3.09
CA ASP A 135 2.87 2.22 -3.99
C ASP A 135 3.01 2.94 -5.36
N ALA A 136 4.19 2.84 -5.94
CA ALA A 136 4.46 3.27 -7.31
C ALA A 136 3.81 2.32 -8.35
N PHE A 137 3.86 2.68 -9.64
CA PHE A 137 3.41 1.78 -10.70
C PHE A 137 4.11 0.42 -10.62
N ALA A 138 3.31 -0.64 -10.78
CA ALA A 138 3.76 -2.04 -10.69
C ALA A 138 4.32 -2.48 -9.32
N THR A 139 3.97 -1.76 -8.24
CA THR A 139 4.26 -2.22 -6.88
C THR A 139 3.67 -3.62 -6.65
N ASN A 140 4.49 -4.50 -6.07
CA ASN A 140 4.15 -5.89 -5.80
C ASN A 140 4.47 -6.27 -4.36
N LEU A 141 3.70 -7.21 -3.81
CA LEU A 141 3.91 -7.85 -2.52
C LEU A 141 3.90 -9.36 -2.72
N ALA A 142 4.96 -10.05 -2.30
CA ALA A 142 5.10 -11.49 -2.44
C ALA A 142 5.42 -12.16 -1.09
N PHE A 143 4.86 -13.35 -0.92
CA PHE A 143 5.18 -14.26 0.17
C PHE A 143 5.72 -15.55 -0.43
N VAL A 144 6.97 -15.90 -0.11
CA VAL A 144 7.65 -17.08 -0.65
C VAL A 144 7.87 -18.07 0.48
N LEU A 145 7.32 -19.28 0.33
CA LEU A 145 7.52 -20.38 1.26
C LEU A 145 8.83 -21.11 0.96
N TYR A 146 9.65 -21.28 1.99
CA TYR A 146 10.86 -22.09 1.99
C TYR A 146 10.69 -23.26 2.94
N GLU A 147 11.10 -24.43 2.48
CA GLU A 147 11.36 -25.59 3.34
C GLU A 147 12.86 -25.62 3.63
N CYS A 148 13.22 -25.53 4.90
CA CYS A 148 14.62 -25.47 5.33
C CYS A 148 15.05 -26.78 6.01
N ASP A 149 16.21 -27.32 5.61
CA ASP A 149 16.75 -28.58 6.12
C ASP A 149 17.25 -28.50 7.59
N ASN A 150 17.24 -27.31 8.19
CA ASN A 150 17.76 -27.05 9.53
C ASN A 150 16.76 -27.38 10.66
N GLY A 151 15.60 -27.94 10.34
CA GLY A 151 14.58 -28.32 11.33
C GLY A 151 13.76 -27.14 11.88
N ASN A 152 13.94 -25.92 11.36
CA ASN A 152 13.17 -24.74 11.78
C ASN A 152 11.73 -24.74 11.20
N GLY A 153 11.38 -25.75 10.40
CA GLY A 153 10.08 -25.86 9.75
C GLY A 153 9.92 -24.90 8.57
N PRO A 154 8.69 -24.70 8.08
CA PRO A 154 8.42 -23.83 6.95
C PRO A 154 8.66 -22.36 7.29
N MET A 155 9.43 -21.68 6.44
CA MET A 155 9.84 -20.28 6.58
C MET A 155 9.26 -19.43 5.45
N ILE A 156 8.95 -18.17 5.74
CA ILE A 156 8.38 -17.21 4.80
C ILE A 156 9.38 -16.08 4.56
N LEU A 157 9.69 -15.82 3.30
CA LEU A 157 10.29 -14.56 2.86
C LEU A 157 9.18 -13.64 2.36
N THR A 158 9.08 -12.44 2.93
CA THR A 158 8.16 -11.42 2.44
C THR A 158 8.94 -10.38 1.64
N LEU A 159 8.50 -10.13 0.41
CA LEU A 159 9.09 -9.15 -0.49
C LEU A 159 8.08 -8.05 -0.77
N HIS A 160 8.48 -6.80 -0.66
CA HIS A 160 7.71 -5.67 -1.16
C HIS A 160 8.55 -4.89 -2.16
N GLN A 161 8.02 -4.72 -3.38
CA GLN A 161 8.75 -4.23 -4.54
C GLN A 161 10.08 -4.98 -4.73
N GLU A 162 10.00 -6.31 -4.71
CA GLU A 162 11.14 -7.23 -4.89
C GLU A 162 12.25 -7.11 -3.84
N ARG A 163 12.02 -6.39 -2.74
CA ARG A 163 12.98 -6.22 -1.64
C ARG A 163 12.50 -6.95 -0.38
N PRO A 164 13.37 -7.70 0.31
CA PRO A 164 13.04 -8.29 1.61
C PRO A 164 12.54 -7.25 2.59
N ILE A 165 11.41 -7.54 3.22
CA ILE A 165 10.85 -6.73 4.30
C ILE A 165 10.57 -7.61 5.52
N ARG A 166 10.61 -6.99 6.70
CA ARG A 166 10.42 -7.67 7.99
C ARG A 166 9.07 -7.29 8.55
N LEU A 167 8.19 -8.28 8.63
CA LEU A 167 6.84 -8.06 9.16
C LEU A 167 6.87 -7.88 10.68
N PRO A 168 5.96 -7.05 11.24
CA PRO A 168 5.80 -6.93 12.67
C PRO A 168 5.55 -8.29 13.34
N GLY A 169 6.35 -8.64 14.36
CA GLY A 169 6.28 -9.92 15.06
C GLY A 169 7.26 -10.99 14.55
N CYS A 170 7.92 -10.77 13.41
CA CYS A 170 9.03 -11.59 12.96
C CYS A 170 10.37 -11.10 13.54
N PRO A 171 11.43 -11.94 13.53
CA PRO A 171 12.79 -11.50 13.87
C PRO A 171 13.21 -10.31 12.99
N GLN A 172 13.86 -9.31 13.60
CA GLN A 172 14.25 -8.08 12.91
C GLN A 172 15.69 -8.12 12.37
N ASP A 173 16.44 -9.14 12.74
CA ASP A 173 17.82 -9.44 12.34
C ASP A 173 17.89 -10.42 11.15
N GLN A 174 16.77 -10.96 10.70
CA GLN A 174 16.69 -11.99 9.65
C GLN A 174 15.58 -11.65 8.65
N ASP A 175 15.74 -12.10 7.41
CA ASP A 175 14.76 -11.87 6.35
C ASP A 175 13.67 -12.96 6.31
N LEU A 176 13.96 -14.14 6.87
CA LEU A 176 13.02 -15.26 6.96
C LEU A 176 12.26 -15.23 8.28
N CYS A 177 10.96 -15.49 8.21
CA CYS A 177 10.07 -15.59 9.37
C CYS A 177 9.37 -16.96 9.40
N SER A 178 9.27 -17.60 10.57
CA SER A 178 8.58 -18.89 10.64
C SER A 178 7.09 -18.73 10.28
N LEU A 179 6.55 -19.65 9.47
CA LEU A 179 5.13 -19.64 9.12
C LEU A 179 4.24 -19.71 10.37
N LYS A 180 4.69 -20.43 11.40
CA LYS A 180 4.01 -20.52 12.70
C LYS A 180 3.90 -19.15 13.38
N THR A 181 5.01 -18.44 13.54
CA THR A 181 5.03 -17.08 14.14
C THR A 181 4.12 -16.14 13.38
N LEU A 182 4.14 -16.22 12.04
CA LEU A 182 3.30 -15.36 11.20
C LEU A 182 1.81 -15.69 11.38
N LYS A 183 1.43 -16.98 11.40
CA LYS A 183 0.05 -17.41 11.69
C LYS A 183 -0.42 -16.95 13.07
N GLU A 184 0.42 -17.09 14.10
CA GLU A 184 0.10 -16.65 15.46
C GLU A 184 -0.13 -15.12 15.53
N LYS A 185 0.73 -14.34 14.87
CA LYS A 185 0.62 -12.88 14.81
C LYS A 185 -0.70 -12.39 14.22
N TYR A 186 -1.15 -13.02 13.13
CA TYR A 186 -2.37 -12.63 12.41
C TYR A 186 -3.60 -13.47 12.76
N ASN A 187 -3.49 -14.41 13.71
CA ASN A 187 -4.52 -15.40 14.02
C ASN A 187 -5.91 -14.80 14.23
N ARG A 188 -5.99 -13.69 14.98
CA ARG A 188 -7.25 -12.97 15.22
C ARG A 188 -7.98 -12.68 13.91
N TYR A 189 -7.27 -12.09 12.94
CA TYR A 189 -7.83 -11.76 11.63
C TYR A 189 -8.12 -12.98 10.77
N LEU A 190 -7.39 -14.09 10.95
CA LEU A 190 -7.66 -15.34 10.21
C LEU A 190 -8.95 -16.02 10.69
N THR A 191 -9.24 -15.93 11.99
CA THR A 191 -10.41 -16.59 12.60
C THR A 191 -11.69 -15.75 12.58
N SER A 192 -11.59 -14.42 12.51
CA SER A 192 -12.73 -13.51 12.65
C SER A 192 -12.92 -12.55 11.47
N CYS A 193 -12.47 -12.95 10.27
CA CYS A 193 -12.72 -12.18 9.05
C CYS A 193 -14.11 -12.49 8.48
N ASP A 194 -15.09 -11.68 8.88
CA ASP A 194 -16.43 -11.68 8.29
C ASP A 194 -16.60 -10.39 7.48
N LEU A 195 -16.50 -10.50 6.16
CA LEU A 195 -16.64 -9.35 5.27
C LEU A 195 -18.09 -8.85 5.20
N GLU A 196 -19.08 -9.72 5.38
CA GLU A 196 -20.48 -9.34 5.34
C GLU A 196 -20.81 -8.47 6.55
N GLU A 197 -20.35 -8.87 7.74
CA GLU A 197 -20.46 -8.07 8.96
C GLU A 197 -19.70 -6.74 8.84
N ILE A 198 -18.45 -6.77 8.35
CA ILE A 198 -17.61 -5.57 8.18
C ILE A 198 -18.27 -4.55 7.25
N CYS A 199 -18.92 -5.01 6.18
CA CYS A 199 -19.52 -4.16 5.15
C CYS A 199 -21.03 -3.92 5.36
N HIS A 200 -21.61 -4.42 6.45
CA HIS A 200 -23.03 -4.29 6.71
C HIS A 200 -23.40 -2.82 6.95
N ILE A 201 -24.29 -2.26 6.13
CA ILE A 201 -24.83 -0.91 6.32
C ILE A 201 -26.07 -1.03 7.22
N HIS A 202 -25.97 -0.53 8.46
CA HIS A 202 -27.17 -0.34 9.26
C HIS A 202 -28.00 0.79 8.64
N GLN A 203 -29.18 0.47 8.11
CA GLN A 203 -30.16 1.50 7.75
C GLN A 203 -30.72 2.08 9.05
N GLU A 204 -30.29 3.27 9.42
CA GLU A 204 -31.04 4.08 10.38
C GLU A 204 -32.35 4.48 9.69
N HIS A 205 -33.46 3.85 10.09
CA HIS A 205 -34.77 4.37 9.80
C HIS A 205 -34.92 5.67 10.60
N ASP A 206 -34.72 6.81 9.94
CA ASP A 206 -35.20 8.09 10.42
C ASP A 206 -36.74 8.02 10.48
N GLU A 207 -37.27 7.64 11.64
CA GLU A 207 -38.68 7.80 11.98
C GLU A 207 -38.97 9.31 12.11
N ASN A 208 -39.62 9.88 11.09
CA ASN A 208 -40.42 11.10 11.19
C ASN A 208 -41.90 10.74 11.37
#